data_AF-A0A2V5PAX8-F1
#
_entry.id   AF-A0A2V5PAX8-F1
#
_cell.length_a   1.000
_cell.length_b   1.000
_cell.length_c   1.000
_cell.angle_alpha   90.00
_cell.angle_beta   90.00
_cell.angle_gamma   90.00
#
_symmetry.space_group_name_H-M   'P 1'
#
loop_
_entity.id
_entity.type
_entity.pdbx_description
1 polymer ?
#
loop_
_entity_poly.entity_id
_entity_poly.type
_entity_poly.pdbx_seq_one_letter_code
_entity_poly.pdbx_strand_id
1 'polypeptide(L)'
;MKTLTAAFLFGVAGVLGIGQATAPDRPPSSVVPRTGPAPGPPHALNFPRKPTDEALNNYAQLTGRTILRDPFLPASLPASIKGRLPEDTNAAIAFIEGELHSHGIEIIPHSEAFALAVPSSWSNSPFAAQVASVQQLPNPALLREATGQPANTQPVQARDTRVSELFQAGTVDFRGVDLEQFLQFYGALLERTILRPAQFAYTPITFRTQQPLTRAQLLYGLETTLALNGIAAVHDGDKFVLVFPVQQAAMIQPRAPRPEPRAALIDPGKVPVFQSSNRISIPRLAPKPPTWREQLAQFYLKVRTKLGYPPPTPPSPTVNRLLAFYGKLADRKPLPSGQIGQQLISFEVKTPLTKAELLYAIEATLALQGVRIEPVDAKSIRAERLSPGTKSQTGSKITGQ
;
A
#
# COMPACT_ATOMS: atom_id res chain seq x y z
N MET A 1 51.66 -39.84 19.49
CA MET A 1 52.14 -39.24 20.76
C MET A 1 50.93 -38.98 21.66
N LYS A 2 51.02 -39.42 22.92
CA LYS A 2 50.25 -39.04 24.14
C LYS A 2 48.73 -38.75 24.09
N THR A 3 48.03 -39.55 24.88
CA THR A 3 46.65 -39.47 25.39
C THR A 3 46.44 -38.47 26.53
N LEU A 4 45.18 -38.04 26.73
CA LEU A 4 44.50 -37.59 27.98
C LEU A 4 43.03 -37.33 27.55
N THR A 5 41.94 -37.89 28.09
CA THR A 5 41.60 -38.60 29.35
C THR A 5 41.52 -37.71 30.59
N ALA A 6 40.31 -37.27 30.94
CA ALA A 6 39.91 -36.97 32.31
C ALA A 6 38.39 -37.14 32.45
N ALA A 7 37.96 -37.93 33.44
CA ALA A 7 36.58 -38.03 33.90
C ALA A 7 36.51 -37.55 35.36
N PHE A 8 35.34 -37.13 35.84
CA PHE A 8 35.07 -37.08 37.28
C PHE A 8 33.61 -37.45 37.58
N LEU A 9 33.40 -38.00 38.79
CA LEU A 9 32.23 -38.77 39.24
C LEU A 9 31.81 -38.32 40.66
N PHE A 10 30.77 -38.94 41.24
CA PHE A 10 30.08 -38.64 42.52
C PHE A 10 29.10 -37.43 42.49
N GLY A 11 27.98 -37.36 43.25
CA GLY A 11 27.33 -38.28 44.21
C GLY A 11 26.46 -37.51 45.24
N VAL A 12 25.55 -38.05 46.07
CA VAL A 12 24.87 -39.38 46.22
C VAL A 12 23.67 -39.18 47.20
N ALA A 13 22.51 -39.85 46.96
CA ALA A 13 21.33 -39.98 47.87
C ALA A 13 20.55 -38.68 48.26
N GLY A 14 19.30 -38.69 48.77
CA GLY A 14 18.30 -39.75 48.99
C GLY A 14 17.21 -39.34 50.01
N VAL A 15 16.29 -40.27 50.37
CA VAL A 15 15.31 -40.27 51.49
C VAL A 15 13.82 -39.95 51.18
N LEU A 16 12.94 -40.82 51.72
CA LEU A 16 11.46 -40.80 51.68
C LEU A 16 10.83 -39.94 52.79
N GLY A 17 9.55 -39.56 52.63
CA GLY A 17 8.66 -39.18 53.73
C GLY A 17 7.19 -39.53 53.42
N ILE A 18 6.55 -40.33 54.28
CA ILE A 18 5.16 -40.81 54.13
C ILE A 18 4.29 -40.14 55.22
N GLY A 19 3.04 -39.79 54.91
CA GLY A 19 2.04 -39.34 55.91
C GLY A 19 0.60 -39.36 55.37
N GLN A 20 -0.29 -40.08 56.04
CA GLN A 20 -1.72 -40.25 55.71
C GLN A 20 -2.63 -39.68 56.81
N ALA A 21 -3.94 -39.56 56.50
CA ALA A 21 -5.09 -39.54 57.42
C ALA A 21 -5.28 -38.26 58.30
N THR A 22 -6.47 -37.82 58.73
CA THR A 22 -7.88 -38.19 58.47
C THR A 22 -8.80 -37.01 58.87
N ALA A 23 -10.06 -36.99 58.40
CA ALA A 23 -11.17 -36.13 58.88
C ALA A 23 -11.77 -36.69 60.22
N PRO A 24 -12.81 -36.11 60.89
CA PRO A 24 -13.76 -35.07 60.45
C PRO A 24 -14.24 -34.05 61.52
N ASP A 25 -15.35 -33.36 61.18
CA ASP A 25 -16.46 -32.86 62.04
C ASP A 25 -16.69 -31.33 62.24
N ARG A 26 -17.97 -30.97 62.42
CA ARG A 26 -18.59 -29.61 62.34
C ARG A 26 -19.94 -29.61 63.12
N PRO A 27 -20.60 -28.46 63.39
CA PRO A 27 -20.18 -27.12 63.81
C PRO A 27 -20.85 -26.81 65.20
N PRO A 28 -21.45 -25.64 65.60
CA PRO A 28 -22.17 -24.58 64.85
C PRO A 28 -21.82 -23.10 65.19
N SER A 29 -22.56 -22.19 64.55
CA SER A 29 -22.87 -20.80 65.00
C SER A 29 -21.97 -19.62 64.59
N SER A 30 -22.13 -19.22 63.34
CA SER A 30 -22.71 -17.92 62.94
C SER A 30 -22.19 -16.60 63.56
N VAL A 31 -21.29 -15.91 62.82
CA VAL A 31 -21.30 -14.43 62.69
C VAL A 31 -20.99 -14.04 61.24
N VAL A 32 -21.76 -13.09 60.70
CA VAL A 32 -21.73 -12.50 59.34
C VAL A 32 -22.05 -11.00 59.54
N PRO A 33 -21.65 -10.00 58.69
CA PRO A 33 -20.97 -10.04 57.38
C PRO A 33 -19.72 -9.14 57.23
N ARG A 34 -18.93 -9.38 56.16
CA ARG A 34 -18.50 -8.32 55.23
C ARG A 34 -18.06 -8.91 53.89
N THR A 35 -18.94 -8.84 52.89
CA THR A 35 -18.64 -9.25 51.51
C THR A 35 -17.80 -8.19 50.80
N GLY A 36 -16.51 -8.46 50.64
CA GLY A 36 -15.71 -7.78 49.62
C GLY A 36 -16.16 -8.24 48.22
N PRO A 37 -16.11 -7.38 47.19
CA PRO A 37 -16.43 -7.78 45.82
C PRO A 37 -15.39 -8.80 45.33
N ALA A 38 -15.87 -9.94 44.82
CA ALA A 38 -15.03 -10.93 44.17
C ALA A 38 -14.36 -10.35 42.91
N PRO A 39 -13.16 -10.82 42.51
CA PRO A 39 -12.62 -10.52 41.20
C PRO A 39 -13.57 -11.10 40.14
N GLY A 40 -14.20 -10.22 39.36
CA GLY A 40 -15.00 -10.64 38.22
C GLY A 40 -14.14 -11.40 37.20
N PRO A 41 -14.73 -12.32 36.41
CA PRO A 41 -14.00 -12.95 35.32
C PRO A 41 -13.44 -11.87 34.39
N PRO A 42 -12.24 -12.06 33.81
CA PRO A 42 -11.68 -11.07 32.91
C PRO A 42 -12.66 -10.81 31.76
N HIS A 43 -13.07 -9.56 31.60
CA HIS A 43 -13.86 -9.13 30.46
C HIS A 43 -13.03 -9.29 29.19
N ALA A 44 -13.09 -10.48 28.60
CA ALA A 44 -12.73 -10.68 27.20
C ALA A 44 -13.66 -9.78 26.39
N LEU A 45 -13.14 -8.62 25.96
CA LEU A 45 -13.84 -7.70 25.07
C LEU A 45 -14.08 -8.45 23.75
N ASN A 46 -15.28 -9.01 23.64
CA ASN A 46 -15.69 -9.87 22.55
C ASN A 46 -15.95 -9.03 21.29
N PHE A 47 -14.86 -8.63 20.64
CA PHE A 47 -14.90 -8.20 19.25
C PHE A 47 -15.02 -9.47 18.39
N PRO A 48 -16.05 -9.60 17.55
CA PRO A 48 -16.15 -10.73 16.62
C PRO A 48 -15.08 -10.59 15.53
N ARG A 49 -13.86 -11.04 15.84
CA ARG A 49 -12.83 -11.32 14.85
C ARG A 49 -13.35 -12.43 13.96
N LYS A 50 -13.30 -12.25 12.65
CA LYS A 50 -13.86 -13.23 11.73
C LYS A 50 -12.93 -14.45 11.65
N PRO A 51 -13.43 -15.69 11.52
CA PRO A 51 -12.58 -16.88 11.62
C PRO A 51 -11.41 -16.94 10.62
N THR A 52 -11.57 -16.38 9.41
CA THR A 52 -10.47 -16.28 8.43
C THR A 52 -9.33 -15.43 8.96
N ASP A 53 -9.65 -14.30 9.59
CA ASP A 53 -8.63 -13.39 10.11
C ASP A 53 -7.88 -14.02 11.29
N GLU A 54 -8.53 -14.85 12.10
CA GLU A 54 -7.89 -15.60 13.19
C GLU A 54 -6.89 -16.63 12.65
N ALA A 55 -7.30 -17.45 11.67
CA ALA A 55 -6.41 -18.41 11.02
C ALA A 55 -5.15 -17.75 10.42
N LEU A 56 -5.33 -16.66 9.66
CA LEU A 56 -4.24 -15.92 9.04
C LEU A 56 -3.35 -15.20 10.07
N ASN A 57 -3.91 -14.70 11.18
CA ASN A 57 -3.10 -14.14 12.27
C ASN A 57 -2.28 -15.21 12.99
N ASN A 58 -2.84 -16.40 13.23
CA ASN A 58 -2.11 -17.52 13.86
C ASN A 58 -0.97 -18.00 12.94
N TYR A 59 -1.24 -18.14 11.64
CA TYR A 59 -0.19 -18.45 10.65
C TYR A 59 0.91 -17.38 10.63
N ALA A 60 0.55 -16.09 10.66
CA ALA A 60 1.50 -14.98 10.72
C ALA A 60 2.40 -15.05 11.97
N GLN A 61 1.83 -15.42 13.12
CA GLN A 61 2.57 -15.58 14.38
C GLN A 61 3.51 -16.79 14.35
N LEU A 62 3.06 -17.93 13.84
CA LEU A 62 3.86 -19.16 13.76
C LEU A 62 5.02 -19.05 12.76
N THR A 63 4.84 -18.31 11.66
CA THR A 63 5.85 -18.16 10.60
C THR A 63 6.66 -16.87 10.68
N GLY A 64 6.26 -15.91 11.51
CA GLY A 64 6.79 -14.54 11.53
C GLY A 64 6.39 -13.67 10.32
N ARG A 65 5.70 -14.23 9.32
CA ARG A 65 5.43 -13.54 8.04
C ARG A 65 4.29 -12.53 8.13
N THR A 66 4.41 -11.46 7.35
CA THR A 66 3.27 -10.56 7.06
C THR A 66 2.41 -11.19 5.96
N ILE A 67 1.09 -11.29 6.22
CA ILE A 67 0.16 -11.94 5.30
C ILE A 67 -0.52 -10.90 4.42
N LEU A 68 -0.31 -11.03 3.10
CA LEU A 68 -0.94 -10.19 2.09
C LEU A 68 -2.18 -10.92 1.58
N ARG A 69 -3.35 -10.37 1.92
CA ARG A 69 -4.66 -11.01 1.71
C ARG A 69 -5.32 -10.49 0.44
N ASP A 70 -5.76 -11.38 -0.44
CA ASP A 70 -6.67 -11.04 -1.54
C ASP A 70 -8.04 -10.55 -0.98
N PRO A 71 -8.57 -9.41 -1.48
CA PRO A 71 -9.76 -8.78 -0.91
C PRO A 71 -11.05 -9.57 -1.16
N PHE A 72 -11.07 -10.50 -2.11
CA PHE A 72 -12.22 -11.33 -2.47
C PHE A 72 -12.29 -12.65 -1.67
N LEU A 73 -11.27 -12.94 -0.85
CA LEU A 73 -11.31 -14.10 0.05
C LEU A 73 -12.50 -14.04 1.01
N PRO A 74 -13.16 -15.18 1.30
CA PRO A 74 -14.31 -15.21 2.19
C PRO A 74 -13.96 -14.65 3.57
N ALA A 75 -14.85 -13.81 4.07
CA ALA A 75 -14.62 -13.10 5.32
C ALA A 75 -14.61 -14.04 6.54
N SER A 76 -15.20 -15.24 6.43
CA SER A 76 -15.25 -16.26 7.48
C SER A 76 -15.00 -17.66 6.91
N LEU A 77 -14.02 -18.36 7.48
CA LEU A 77 -13.92 -19.82 7.45
C LEU A 77 -14.94 -20.42 8.44
N PRO A 78 -15.35 -21.70 8.29
CA PRO A 78 -16.16 -22.38 9.29
C PRO A 78 -15.36 -22.66 10.58
N ALA A 79 -16.05 -23.17 11.59
CA ALA A 79 -15.55 -23.22 12.96
C ALA A 79 -14.45 -24.27 13.24
N SER A 80 -14.01 -25.06 12.25
CA SER A 80 -13.02 -26.15 12.42
C SER A 80 -11.64 -25.67 12.89
N ILE A 81 -11.20 -24.48 12.46
CA ILE A 81 -9.93 -23.86 12.89
C ILE A 81 -9.95 -23.43 14.38
N LYS A 82 -11.11 -23.45 15.04
CA LYS A 82 -11.21 -23.25 16.50
C LYS A 82 -10.75 -24.47 17.32
N GLY A 83 -10.34 -25.56 16.66
CA GLY A 83 -9.67 -26.68 17.32
C GLY A 83 -8.36 -26.25 17.99
N ARG A 84 -7.91 -27.02 19.00
CA ARG A 84 -6.60 -26.79 19.62
C ARG A 84 -5.52 -27.04 18.57
N LEU A 85 -4.76 -26.00 18.22
CA LEU A 85 -3.61 -26.13 17.33
C LEU A 85 -2.62 -27.16 17.92
N PRO A 86 -1.94 -27.96 17.06
CA PRO A 86 -0.81 -28.79 17.47
C PRO A 86 0.24 -27.99 18.25
N GLU A 87 0.90 -28.65 19.22
CA GLU A 87 1.98 -28.01 20.00
C GLU A 87 3.28 -27.87 19.18
N ASP A 88 3.48 -28.73 18.18
CA ASP A 88 4.57 -28.59 17.21
C ASP A 88 4.24 -27.48 16.18
N THR A 89 5.19 -26.56 15.99
CA THR A 89 5.04 -25.39 15.11
C THR A 89 4.80 -25.77 13.64
N ASN A 90 5.49 -26.79 13.13
CA ASN A 90 5.35 -27.22 11.73
C ASN A 90 4.01 -27.93 11.50
N ALA A 91 3.58 -28.77 12.45
CA ALA A 91 2.27 -29.40 12.44
C ALA A 91 1.14 -28.37 12.53
N ALA A 92 1.30 -27.30 13.32
CA ALA A 92 0.34 -26.21 13.41
C ALA A 92 0.25 -25.39 12.11
N ILE A 93 1.40 -25.10 11.47
CA ILE A 93 1.46 -24.46 10.15
C ILE A 93 0.73 -25.33 9.10
N ALA A 94 1.09 -26.60 9.00
CA ALA A 94 0.49 -27.53 8.04
C ALA A 94 -1.02 -27.76 8.27
N PHE A 95 -1.47 -27.76 9.53
CA PHE A 95 -2.89 -27.83 9.87
C PHE A 95 -3.64 -26.59 9.39
N ILE A 96 -3.10 -25.38 9.60
CA ILE A 96 -3.72 -24.14 9.13
C ILE A 96 -3.73 -24.07 7.59
N GLU A 97 -2.64 -24.46 6.92
CA GLU A 97 -2.59 -24.52 5.45
C GLU A 97 -3.61 -25.52 4.88
N GLY A 98 -3.74 -26.71 5.49
CA GLY A 98 -4.73 -27.71 5.09
C GLY A 98 -6.18 -27.25 5.27
N GLU A 99 -6.49 -26.61 6.40
CA GLU A 99 -7.82 -26.04 6.66
C GLU A 99 -8.12 -24.81 5.77
N LEU A 100 -7.13 -24.03 5.37
CA LEU A 100 -7.32 -22.96 4.40
C LEU A 100 -7.58 -23.54 3.00
N HIS A 101 -6.79 -24.55 2.61
CA HIS A 101 -6.90 -25.21 1.31
C HIS A 101 -8.24 -25.92 1.12
N SER A 102 -8.77 -26.58 2.15
CA SER A 102 -10.11 -27.21 2.10
C SER A 102 -11.26 -26.21 1.87
N HIS A 103 -11.01 -24.92 2.10
CA HIS A 103 -11.93 -23.82 1.84
C HIS A 103 -11.58 -23.00 0.58
N GLY A 104 -10.71 -23.52 -0.28
CA GLY A 104 -10.31 -22.87 -1.53
C GLY A 104 -9.39 -21.67 -1.35
N ILE A 105 -8.71 -21.56 -0.19
CA ILE A 105 -7.69 -20.55 0.09
C ILE A 105 -6.32 -21.20 0.06
N GLU A 106 -5.46 -20.75 -0.85
CA GLU A 106 -4.07 -21.15 -0.92
C GLU A 106 -3.21 -20.14 -0.16
N ILE A 107 -2.31 -20.65 0.69
CA ILE A 107 -1.21 -19.86 1.24
C ILE A 107 0.03 -20.10 0.41
N ILE A 108 0.56 -19.03 -0.17
CA ILE A 108 1.77 -19.07 -0.99
C ILE A 108 2.89 -18.37 -0.23
N PRO A 109 3.86 -19.12 0.35
CA PRO A 109 5.12 -18.55 0.83
C PRO A 109 5.79 -17.74 -0.29
N HIS A 110 5.98 -16.44 -0.07
CA HIS A 110 6.35 -15.52 -1.14
C HIS A 110 7.75 -14.93 -0.95
N SER A 111 8.12 -14.68 0.31
CA SER A 111 9.48 -14.39 0.73
C SER A 111 9.68 -14.78 2.20
N GLU A 112 10.85 -14.51 2.77
CA GLU A 112 11.03 -14.57 4.23
C GLU A 112 10.10 -13.60 4.96
N ALA A 113 9.82 -12.43 4.35
CA ALA A 113 9.01 -11.39 4.96
C ALA A 113 7.48 -11.59 4.79
N PHE A 114 7.06 -12.26 3.71
CA PHE A 114 5.66 -12.30 3.26
C PHE A 114 5.16 -13.69 2.84
N ALA A 115 3.87 -13.93 3.09
CA ALA A 115 3.10 -14.97 2.38
C ALA A 115 1.81 -14.35 1.84
N LEU A 116 1.34 -14.87 0.71
CA LEU A 116 0.07 -14.45 0.10
C LEU A 116 -1.04 -15.40 0.56
N ALA A 117 -2.21 -14.85 0.88
CA ALA A 117 -3.44 -15.61 1.01
C ALA A 117 -4.34 -15.28 -0.18
N VAL A 118 -4.57 -16.26 -1.06
CA VAL A 118 -5.25 -16.10 -2.35
C VAL A 118 -6.24 -17.25 -2.63
N PRO A 119 -7.23 -17.08 -3.52
CA PRO A 119 -8.06 -18.21 -3.96
C PRO A 119 -7.22 -19.28 -4.69
N SER A 120 -7.55 -20.57 -4.57
CA SER A 120 -6.81 -21.67 -5.26
C SER A 120 -6.84 -21.60 -6.80
N SER A 121 -7.64 -20.72 -7.39
CA SER A 121 -7.67 -20.44 -8.84
C SER A 121 -6.78 -19.26 -9.26
N TRP A 122 -6.14 -18.58 -8.31
CA TRP A 122 -5.46 -17.30 -8.51
C TRP A 122 -4.20 -17.39 -9.39
N SER A 123 -3.47 -18.50 -9.36
CA SER A 123 -2.16 -18.66 -10.01
C SER A 123 -2.17 -18.50 -11.54
N ASN A 124 -3.33 -18.64 -12.18
CA ASN A 124 -3.53 -18.44 -13.62
C ASN A 124 -4.18 -17.07 -13.96
N SER A 125 -4.29 -16.16 -12.99
CA SER A 125 -4.96 -14.87 -13.14
C SER A 125 -4.02 -13.74 -13.62
N PRO A 126 -4.55 -12.64 -14.21
CA PRO A 126 -3.74 -11.45 -14.46
C PRO A 126 -3.18 -10.81 -13.19
N PHE A 127 -3.77 -11.08 -12.02
CA PHE A 127 -3.25 -10.61 -10.73
C PHE A 127 -1.95 -11.32 -10.35
N ALA A 128 -1.85 -12.63 -10.60
CA ALA A 128 -0.62 -13.39 -10.40
C ALA A 128 0.52 -12.92 -11.32
N ALA A 129 0.21 -12.64 -12.58
CA ALA A 129 1.17 -12.04 -13.52
C ALA A 129 1.67 -10.65 -13.05
N GLN A 130 0.80 -9.84 -12.44
CA GLN A 130 1.19 -8.54 -11.88
C GLN A 130 1.99 -8.66 -10.58
N VAL A 131 1.70 -9.62 -9.70
CA VAL A 131 2.56 -9.89 -8.53
C VAL A 131 3.95 -10.38 -8.98
N ALA A 132 4.03 -11.20 -10.03
CA ALA A 132 5.30 -11.60 -10.63
C ALA A 132 6.08 -10.42 -11.25
N SER A 133 5.40 -9.36 -11.73
CA SER A 133 6.09 -8.15 -12.22
C SER A 133 6.59 -7.25 -11.08
N VAL A 134 5.93 -7.23 -9.92
CA VAL A 134 6.46 -6.59 -8.68
C VAL A 134 7.76 -7.25 -8.21
N GLN A 135 7.93 -8.56 -8.42
CA GLN A 135 9.22 -9.23 -8.17
C GLN A 135 10.35 -8.77 -9.10
N GLN A 136 10.03 -8.07 -10.20
CA GLN A 136 10.99 -7.51 -11.15
C GLN A 136 11.22 -6.00 -10.93
N LEU A 137 10.92 -5.48 -9.73
CA LEU A 137 11.19 -4.10 -9.30
C LEU A 137 12.52 -3.56 -9.87
N PRO A 138 12.53 -2.37 -10.52
CA PRO A 138 13.67 -1.89 -11.30
C PRO A 138 14.93 -1.57 -10.47
N ASN A 139 14.87 -1.67 -9.14
CA ASN A 139 16.02 -1.60 -8.27
C ASN A 139 16.35 -2.97 -7.63
N PRO A 140 17.28 -3.75 -8.20
CA PRO A 140 17.67 -5.05 -7.64
C PRO A 140 18.36 -4.96 -6.27
N ALA A 141 18.80 -3.77 -5.82
CA ALA A 141 19.28 -3.60 -4.44
C ALA A 141 18.12 -3.63 -3.43
N LEU A 142 16.99 -2.98 -3.73
CA LEU A 142 15.78 -3.05 -2.89
C LEU A 142 15.20 -4.47 -2.89
N LEU A 143 15.26 -5.19 -4.01
CA LEU A 143 14.87 -6.61 -4.03
C LEU A 143 15.78 -7.47 -3.15
N ARG A 144 17.10 -7.29 -3.20
CA ARG A 144 18.04 -8.05 -2.34
C ARG A 144 17.84 -7.78 -0.84
N GLU A 145 17.57 -6.53 -0.48
CA GLU A 145 17.16 -6.17 0.89
C GLU A 145 15.78 -6.75 1.25
N ALA A 146 14.87 -6.90 0.28
CA ALA A 146 13.54 -7.46 0.51
C ALA A 146 13.51 -9.00 0.60
N THR A 147 14.45 -9.70 -0.05
CA THR A 147 14.51 -11.17 -0.14
C THR A 147 15.61 -11.81 0.71
N GLY A 148 16.36 -11.03 1.51
CA GLY A 148 17.32 -11.55 2.49
C GLY A 148 18.60 -12.16 1.90
N GLN A 149 18.87 -11.97 0.61
CA GLN A 149 20.02 -12.62 -0.04
C GLN A 149 21.38 -12.04 0.40
N PRO A 150 22.35 -12.88 0.81
CA PRO A 150 23.66 -12.40 1.25
C PRO A 150 24.45 -11.79 0.09
N ALA A 151 25.02 -10.61 0.33
CA ALA A 151 25.84 -9.91 -0.65
C ALA A 151 27.18 -10.64 -0.88
N ASN A 152 27.44 -11.05 -2.12
CA ASN A 152 28.76 -11.57 -2.50
C ASN A 152 29.80 -10.45 -2.39
N THR A 153 30.93 -10.74 -1.75
CA THR A 153 31.92 -9.77 -1.29
C THR A 153 32.67 -9.08 -2.44
N GLN A 154 32.29 -7.83 -2.72
CA GLN A 154 33.19 -6.83 -3.31
C GLN A 154 33.05 -5.50 -2.55
N PRO A 155 34.16 -4.83 -2.17
CA PRO A 155 34.12 -3.64 -1.34
C PRO A 155 33.76 -2.39 -2.16
N VAL A 156 32.46 -2.08 -2.27
CA VAL A 156 32.01 -0.79 -2.80
C VAL A 156 32.20 0.27 -1.72
N GLN A 157 33.15 1.19 -1.92
CA GLN A 157 33.41 2.24 -0.95
C GLN A 157 32.28 3.29 -0.92
N ALA A 158 31.78 3.53 0.29
CA ALA A 158 31.21 4.79 0.77
C ALA A 158 30.28 5.60 -0.16
N ARG A 159 28.98 5.25 -0.17
CA ARG A 159 27.83 6.19 -0.12
C ARG A 159 26.49 5.42 -0.10
N ASP A 160 25.98 5.09 1.08
CA ASP A 160 24.78 5.73 1.64
C ASP A 160 24.56 5.19 3.06
N THR A 161 24.75 6.01 4.10
CA THR A 161 24.51 5.62 5.50
C THR A 161 23.06 5.92 5.88
N ARG A 162 22.12 5.54 5.02
CA ARG A 162 20.73 5.35 5.47
C ARG A 162 20.71 4.08 6.29
N VAL A 163 20.73 4.25 7.62
CA VAL A 163 20.31 3.20 8.56
C VAL A 163 19.01 2.62 8.01
N SER A 164 18.97 1.33 7.70
CA SER A 164 17.79 0.70 7.09
C SER A 164 16.57 1.02 7.94
N GLU A 165 15.66 1.85 7.41
CA GLU A 165 14.54 2.35 8.18
C GLU A 165 13.59 1.18 8.46
N LEU A 166 13.62 0.71 9.71
CA LEU A 166 12.85 -0.44 10.18
C LEU A 166 11.50 0.03 10.72
N PHE A 167 10.48 -0.08 9.88
CA PHE A 167 9.08 0.10 10.24
C PHE A 167 8.66 -1.05 11.15
N GLN A 168 8.53 -0.78 12.45
CA GLN A 168 8.23 -1.80 13.46
C GLN A 168 6.89 -2.50 13.21
N ALA A 169 6.73 -3.72 13.74
CA ALA A 169 5.46 -4.44 13.70
C ALA A 169 4.29 -3.56 14.16
N GLY A 170 3.18 -3.58 13.42
CA GLY A 170 2.00 -2.74 13.67
C GLY A 170 2.13 -1.24 13.35
N THR A 171 3.29 -0.75 12.89
CA THR A 171 3.46 0.68 12.52
C THR A 171 2.58 1.07 11.34
N VAL A 172 2.42 0.16 10.37
CA VAL A 172 1.51 0.33 9.23
C VAL A 172 0.37 -0.67 9.35
N ASP A 173 -0.84 -0.15 9.60
CA ASP A 173 -2.07 -0.92 9.77
C ASP A 173 -3.21 -0.21 9.05
N PHE A 174 -3.39 -0.57 7.78
CA PHE A 174 -4.49 -0.14 6.92
C PHE A 174 -5.62 -1.16 7.01
N ARG A 175 -6.81 -0.72 7.44
CA ARG A 175 -8.00 -1.56 7.64
C ARG A 175 -9.15 -1.05 6.77
N GLY A 176 -9.19 -1.47 5.51
CA GLY A 176 -10.16 -0.97 4.53
C GLY A 176 -10.04 0.54 4.29
N VAL A 177 -8.81 1.05 4.18
CA VAL A 177 -8.57 2.48 3.87
C VAL A 177 -8.94 2.78 2.42
N ASP A 178 -9.28 4.05 2.16
CA ASP A 178 -9.49 4.50 0.79
C ASP A 178 -8.19 4.42 -0.03
N LEU A 179 -8.34 4.08 -1.30
CA LEU A 179 -7.23 3.90 -2.24
C LEU A 179 -6.43 5.20 -2.43
N GLU A 180 -7.04 6.38 -2.39
CA GLU A 180 -6.30 7.63 -2.49
C GLU A 180 -5.40 7.86 -1.27
N GLN A 181 -5.89 7.54 -0.07
CA GLN A 181 -5.08 7.64 1.16
C GLN A 181 -3.91 6.65 1.12
N PHE A 182 -4.14 5.44 0.61
CA PHE A 182 -3.09 4.44 0.41
C PHE A 182 -2.03 4.93 -0.61
N LEU A 183 -2.47 5.45 -1.76
CA LEU A 183 -1.57 5.96 -2.80
C LEU A 183 -0.79 7.21 -2.34
N GLN A 184 -1.37 8.07 -1.51
CA GLN A 184 -0.65 9.19 -0.90
C GLN A 184 0.49 8.72 0.02
N PHE A 185 0.27 7.69 0.83
CA PHE A 185 1.32 7.09 1.66
C PHE A 185 2.39 6.40 0.81
N TYR A 186 1.98 5.56 -0.14
CA TYR A 186 2.85 4.83 -1.06
C TYR A 186 3.73 5.77 -1.91
N GLY A 187 3.16 6.82 -2.50
CA GLY A 187 3.89 7.80 -3.31
C GLY A 187 4.87 8.64 -2.48
N ALA A 188 4.52 8.98 -1.23
CA ALA A 188 5.44 9.61 -0.30
C ALA A 188 6.60 8.67 0.08
N LEU A 189 6.30 7.38 0.36
CA LEU A 189 7.31 6.39 0.69
C LEU A 189 8.24 6.07 -0.50
N LEU A 190 7.76 6.15 -1.74
CA LEU A 190 8.55 6.02 -2.96
C LEU A 190 9.35 7.27 -3.35
N GLU A 191 9.01 8.44 -2.81
CA GLU A 191 9.50 9.74 -3.29
C GLU A 191 9.21 9.96 -4.80
N ARG A 192 8.04 9.52 -5.29
CA ARG A 192 7.66 9.59 -6.73
C ARG A 192 6.30 10.26 -6.96
N THR A 193 6.11 10.81 -8.15
CA THR A 193 4.83 11.35 -8.61
C THR A 193 3.97 10.21 -9.17
N ILE A 194 2.78 10.00 -8.62
CA ILE A 194 1.82 8.98 -9.08
C ILE A 194 0.94 9.57 -10.19
N LEU A 195 0.90 8.91 -11.33
CA LEU A 195 0.02 9.24 -12.46
C LEU A 195 -1.09 8.19 -12.54
N ARG A 196 -2.36 8.62 -12.44
CA ARG A 196 -3.52 7.73 -12.37
C ARG A 196 -4.77 8.32 -13.03
N PRO A 197 -5.73 7.51 -13.50
CA PRO A 197 -7.03 8.03 -13.92
C PRO A 197 -7.82 8.59 -12.72
N ALA A 198 -8.71 9.56 -12.97
CA ALA A 198 -9.58 10.11 -11.91
C ALA A 198 -10.71 9.17 -11.51
N GLN A 199 -11.30 8.49 -12.51
CA GLN A 199 -12.28 7.42 -12.31
C GLN A 199 -11.52 6.12 -12.07
N PHE A 200 -11.08 5.91 -10.84
CA PHE A 200 -10.38 4.72 -10.42
C PHE A 200 -11.25 3.92 -9.44
N ALA A 201 -11.27 2.60 -9.57
CA ALA A 201 -12.18 1.75 -8.81
C ALA A 201 -11.79 1.72 -7.33
N TYR A 202 -12.75 2.04 -6.45
CA TYR A 202 -12.52 2.17 -5.01
C TYR A 202 -12.67 0.81 -4.31
N THR A 203 -11.63 -0.01 -4.35
CA THR A 203 -11.52 -1.19 -3.47
C THR A 203 -10.87 -0.75 -2.14
N PRO A 204 -11.52 -0.97 -0.97
CA PRO A 204 -10.90 -0.65 0.32
C PRO A 204 -9.64 -1.47 0.57
N ILE A 205 -8.50 -0.80 0.73
CA ILE A 205 -7.21 -1.47 0.85
C ILE A 205 -6.96 -1.91 2.30
N THR A 206 -6.52 -3.16 2.48
CA THR A 206 -6.13 -3.72 3.79
C THR A 206 -4.70 -4.24 3.72
N PHE A 207 -3.86 -3.78 4.64
CA PHE A 207 -2.44 -4.16 4.75
C PHE A 207 -1.98 -3.92 6.19
N ARG A 208 -1.35 -4.90 6.82
CA ARG A 208 -0.89 -4.79 8.21
C ARG A 208 0.47 -5.44 8.38
N THR A 209 1.44 -4.67 8.85
CA THR A 209 2.78 -5.16 9.21
C THR A 209 2.72 -6.02 10.47
N GLN A 210 3.13 -7.28 10.38
CA GLN A 210 3.15 -8.23 11.52
C GLN A 210 4.54 -8.37 12.16
N GLN A 211 5.58 -7.98 11.44
CA GLN A 211 6.98 -7.94 11.88
C GLN A 211 7.64 -6.61 11.47
N PRO A 212 8.83 -6.26 12.00
CA PRO A 212 9.61 -5.13 11.49
C PRO A 212 9.96 -5.33 10.01
N LEU A 213 9.73 -4.31 9.18
CA LEU A 213 10.05 -4.32 7.75
C LEU A 213 11.03 -3.19 7.41
N THR A 214 11.98 -3.44 6.50
CA THR A 214 12.75 -2.37 5.86
C THR A 214 11.85 -1.55 4.94
N ARG A 215 12.27 -0.32 4.58
CA ARG A 215 11.60 0.48 3.52
C ARG A 215 11.37 -0.31 2.23
N ALA A 216 12.35 -1.12 1.81
CA ALA A 216 12.27 -1.95 0.62
C ALA A 216 11.16 -3.02 0.73
N GLN A 217 11.13 -3.74 1.86
CA GLN A 217 10.10 -4.74 2.16
C GLN A 217 8.71 -4.12 2.26
N LEU A 218 8.59 -2.96 2.92
CA LEU A 218 7.31 -2.24 3.03
C LEU A 218 6.79 -1.84 1.65
N LEU A 219 7.62 -1.23 0.80
CA LEU A 219 7.26 -0.88 -0.59
C LEU A 219 6.80 -2.10 -1.39
N TYR A 220 7.55 -3.21 -1.32
CA TYR A 220 7.19 -4.47 -1.96
C TYR A 220 5.84 -5.02 -1.49
N GLY A 221 5.57 -4.96 -0.18
CA GLY A 221 4.30 -5.36 0.42
C GLY A 221 3.13 -4.49 -0.08
N LEU A 222 3.33 -3.17 -0.18
CA LEU A 222 2.32 -2.23 -0.68
C LEU A 222 2.02 -2.44 -2.17
N GLU A 223 3.04 -2.63 -3.01
CA GLU A 223 2.87 -2.92 -4.45
C GLU A 223 2.18 -4.27 -4.67
N THR A 224 2.56 -5.30 -3.93
CA THR A 224 1.90 -6.60 -3.95
C THR A 224 0.44 -6.49 -3.49
N THR A 225 0.14 -5.68 -2.47
CA THR A 225 -1.26 -5.40 -2.07
C THR A 225 -2.06 -4.70 -3.17
N LEU A 226 -1.48 -3.74 -3.89
CA LEU A 226 -2.14 -3.14 -5.07
C LEU A 226 -2.45 -4.21 -6.13
N ALA A 227 -1.48 -5.05 -6.46
CA ALA A 227 -1.64 -6.13 -7.44
C ALA A 227 -2.77 -7.12 -7.06
N LEU A 228 -2.84 -7.54 -5.79
CA LEU A 228 -3.92 -8.37 -5.24
C LEU A 228 -5.29 -7.66 -5.30
N ASN A 229 -5.34 -6.33 -5.24
CA ASN A 229 -6.56 -5.54 -5.40
C ASN A 229 -6.89 -5.21 -6.88
N GLY A 230 -6.20 -5.85 -7.83
CA GLY A 230 -6.41 -5.64 -9.27
C GLY A 230 -5.82 -4.34 -9.82
N ILE A 231 -4.91 -3.73 -9.09
CA ILE A 231 -4.27 -2.46 -9.43
C ILE A 231 -2.82 -2.73 -9.83
N ALA A 232 -2.47 -2.39 -11.07
CA ALA A 232 -1.08 -2.36 -11.48
C ALA A 232 -0.44 -1.04 -11.03
N ALA A 233 0.75 -1.15 -10.45
CA ALA A 233 1.68 -0.06 -10.27
C ALA A 233 2.90 -0.35 -11.16
N VAL A 234 3.21 0.55 -12.10
CA VAL A 234 4.32 0.38 -13.03
C VAL A 234 5.25 1.58 -12.91
N HIS A 235 6.48 1.33 -12.49
CA HIS A 235 7.53 2.34 -12.39
C HIS A 235 7.90 2.87 -13.78
N ASP A 236 8.00 4.19 -13.91
CA ASP A 236 8.20 4.86 -15.20
C ASP A 236 9.30 5.94 -15.06
N GLY A 237 10.49 5.60 -15.55
CA GLY A 237 11.72 6.34 -15.28
C GLY A 237 12.03 6.42 -13.78
N ASP A 238 12.65 7.52 -13.35
CA ASP A 238 13.04 7.73 -11.95
C ASP A 238 12.00 8.48 -11.11
N LYS A 239 11.07 9.19 -11.76
CA LYS A 239 10.19 10.17 -11.09
C LYS A 239 8.72 9.78 -11.05
N PHE A 240 8.30 8.81 -11.85
CA PHE A 240 6.89 8.47 -12.02
C PHE A 240 6.59 7.02 -11.62
N VAL A 241 5.34 6.82 -11.21
CA VAL A 241 4.68 5.50 -11.18
C VAL A 241 3.31 5.67 -11.82
N LEU A 242 3.02 4.84 -12.81
CA LEU A 242 1.71 4.75 -13.45
C LEU A 242 0.85 3.78 -12.61
N VAL A 243 -0.33 4.21 -12.19
CA VAL A 243 -1.25 3.42 -11.36
C VAL A 243 -2.62 3.32 -12.05
N PHE A 244 -3.05 2.11 -12.37
CA PHE A 244 -4.21 1.84 -13.23
C PHE A 244 -4.71 0.38 -13.06
N PRO A 245 -5.89 -0.01 -13.61
CA PRO A 245 -6.42 -1.37 -13.45
C PRO A 245 -5.57 -2.39 -14.21
N VAL A 246 -5.28 -3.54 -13.62
CA VAL A 246 -4.35 -4.54 -14.19
C VAL A 246 -4.70 -4.99 -15.62
N GLN A 247 -5.98 -4.94 -16.00
CA GLN A 247 -6.47 -5.25 -17.36
C GLN A 247 -5.91 -4.30 -18.43
N GLN A 248 -5.41 -3.12 -18.05
CA GLN A 248 -4.80 -2.14 -18.95
C GLN A 248 -3.27 -2.29 -19.05
N ALA A 249 -2.63 -3.12 -18.21
CA ALA A 249 -1.16 -3.23 -18.12
C ALA A 249 -0.49 -3.59 -19.46
N ALA A 250 -1.08 -4.50 -20.23
CA ALA A 250 -0.56 -4.89 -21.55
C ALA A 250 -0.64 -3.77 -22.61
N MET A 251 -1.45 -2.72 -22.38
CA MET A 251 -1.64 -1.61 -23.33
C MET A 251 -0.80 -0.38 -22.97
N ILE A 252 -0.33 -0.27 -21.72
CA ILE A 252 0.38 0.89 -21.20
C ILE A 252 1.89 0.61 -21.23
N GLN A 253 2.65 1.54 -21.82
CA GLN A 253 4.10 1.43 -21.94
C GLN A 253 4.76 2.60 -21.20
N PRO A 254 5.65 2.34 -20.23
CA PRO A 254 6.51 3.36 -19.63
C PRO A 254 7.36 4.08 -20.68
N ARG A 255 7.30 5.41 -20.68
CA ARG A 255 7.93 6.28 -21.68
C ARG A 255 8.44 7.60 -21.09
N ALA A 256 8.69 7.64 -19.79
CA ALA A 256 9.24 8.81 -19.11
C ALA A 256 10.48 9.36 -19.84
N PRO A 257 10.57 10.69 -20.06
CA PRO A 257 11.76 11.31 -20.62
C PRO A 257 13.00 10.96 -19.79
N ARG A 258 14.15 10.82 -20.47
CA ARG A 258 15.43 10.66 -19.77
C ARG A 258 15.73 11.94 -18.97
N PRO A 259 16.18 11.84 -17.70
CA PRO A 259 16.53 13.02 -16.91
C PRO A 259 17.62 13.85 -17.59
N GLU A 260 17.35 15.15 -17.79
CA GLU A 260 18.33 16.11 -18.30
C GLU A 260 19.08 16.75 -17.11
N PRO A 261 20.38 16.46 -16.87
CA PRO A 261 21.07 16.78 -15.60
C PRO A 261 21.22 18.27 -15.28
N ARG A 262 20.80 19.18 -16.16
CA ARG A 262 20.91 20.64 -16.02
C ARG A 262 19.64 21.39 -16.42
N ALA A 263 18.54 20.68 -16.71
CA ALA A 263 17.28 21.31 -17.05
C ALA A 263 16.66 22.01 -15.82
N ALA A 264 16.02 23.15 -16.05
CA ALA A 264 15.35 23.89 -14.98
C ALA A 264 14.20 23.07 -14.39
N LEU A 265 14.26 22.84 -13.08
CA LEU A 265 13.23 22.10 -12.34
C LEU A 265 12.10 23.05 -11.89
N ILE A 266 10.88 22.63 -12.18
CA ILE A 266 9.64 23.24 -11.73
C ILE A 266 9.32 22.65 -10.35
N ASP A 267 9.21 23.53 -9.37
CA ASP A 267 8.80 23.20 -8.01
C ASP A 267 7.35 22.66 -8.01
N PRO A 268 7.05 21.52 -7.34
CA PRO A 268 5.69 20.96 -7.24
C PRO A 268 4.64 21.97 -6.81
N GLY A 269 4.97 22.89 -5.87
CA GLY A 269 4.07 23.93 -5.38
C GLY A 269 3.72 25.03 -6.39
N LYS A 270 4.40 25.05 -7.56
CA LYS A 270 4.06 25.91 -8.70
C LYS A 270 3.14 25.22 -9.71
N VAL A 271 2.95 23.90 -9.61
CA VAL A 271 2.04 23.14 -10.46
C VAL A 271 0.63 23.18 -9.85
N PRO A 272 -0.42 23.53 -10.60
CA PRO A 272 -1.78 23.50 -10.07
C PRO A 272 -2.19 22.07 -9.71
N VAL A 273 -2.81 21.90 -8.54
CA VAL A 273 -3.37 20.61 -8.12
C VAL A 273 -4.76 20.42 -8.73
N PHE A 274 -4.99 19.25 -9.32
CA PHE A 274 -6.26 18.81 -9.88
C PHE A 274 -6.70 17.55 -9.13
N GLN A 275 -7.41 17.68 -8.02
CA GLN A 275 -7.96 16.54 -7.28
C GLN A 275 -9.48 16.55 -7.37
N SER A 276 -10.08 15.51 -7.95
CA SER A 276 -11.52 15.29 -7.91
C SER A 276 -11.95 14.89 -6.49
N SER A 277 -12.22 15.89 -5.64
CA SER A 277 -12.62 15.66 -4.25
C SER A 277 -13.99 14.97 -4.17
N ASN A 278 -14.00 13.65 -4.14
CA ASN A 278 -15.18 12.91 -3.72
C ASN A 278 -15.26 13.04 -2.19
N ARG A 279 -16.06 14.00 -1.69
CA ARG A 279 -16.16 14.28 -0.26
C ARG A 279 -16.95 13.18 0.45
N ILE A 280 -16.27 12.10 0.81
CA ILE A 280 -16.75 11.15 1.83
C ILE A 280 -16.17 11.61 3.17
N SER A 281 -17.01 11.61 4.21
CA SER A 281 -16.68 12.16 5.53
C SER A 281 -15.56 11.39 6.22
N ILE A 282 -14.38 12.03 6.34
CA ILE A 282 -13.18 11.45 6.95
C ILE A 282 -13.30 11.45 8.49
N PRO A 283 -13.05 10.32 9.19
CA PRO A 283 -12.80 10.32 10.63
C PRO A 283 -11.55 11.16 10.96
N ARG A 284 -11.73 12.19 11.78
CA ARG A 284 -10.79 13.29 11.96
C ARG A 284 -9.50 12.86 12.66
N LEU A 285 -8.39 12.69 11.92
CA LEU A 285 -7.06 12.90 12.51
C LEU A 285 -7.00 14.33 13.07
N ALA A 286 -6.31 14.52 14.20
CA ALA A 286 -6.13 15.84 14.79
C ALA A 286 -5.52 16.81 13.75
N PRO A 287 -6.22 17.90 13.38
CA PRO A 287 -5.73 18.77 12.32
C PRO A 287 -4.46 19.48 12.76
N LYS A 288 -3.46 19.53 11.88
CA LYS A 288 -2.34 20.48 12.04
C LYS A 288 -2.91 21.89 12.24
N PRO A 289 -2.33 22.72 13.12
CA PRO A 289 -2.82 24.09 13.32
C PRO A 289 -2.79 24.83 11.97
N PRO A 290 -3.88 25.49 11.56
CA PRO A 290 -3.97 26.11 10.24
C PRO A 290 -2.93 27.23 10.11
N THR A 291 -2.24 27.26 8.99
CA THR A 291 -1.31 28.34 8.63
C THR A 291 -2.05 29.67 8.53
N TRP A 292 -1.34 30.79 8.64
CA TRP A 292 -1.96 32.13 8.56
C TRP A 292 -2.76 32.34 7.27
N ARG A 293 -2.34 31.74 6.15
CA ARG A 293 -3.05 31.76 4.86
C ARG A 293 -4.40 31.03 4.94
N GLU A 294 -4.43 29.88 5.60
CA GLU A 294 -5.65 29.10 5.81
C GLU A 294 -6.59 29.79 6.81
N GLN A 295 -6.05 30.44 7.84
CA GLN A 295 -6.84 31.26 8.77
C GLN A 295 -7.51 32.44 8.05
N LEU A 296 -6.77 33.16 7.18
CA LEU A 296 -7.32 34.22 6.34
C LEU A 296 -8.36 33.69 5.34
N ALA A 297 -8.12 32.54 4.73
CA ALA A 297 -9.08 31.89 3.84
C ALA A 297 -10.38 31.49 4.58
N GLN A 298 -10.28 30.93 5.79
CA GLN A 298 -11.44 30.61 6.62
C GLN A 298 -12.18 31.86 7.11
N PHE A 299 -11.45 32.93 7.46
CA PHE A 299 -12.06 34.21 7.81
C PHE A 299 -12.84 34.80 6.64
N TYR A 300 -12.23 34.87 5.45
CA TYR A 300 -12.88 35.31 4.21
C TYR A 300 -14.12 34.46 3.87
N LEU A 301 -14.03 33.13 4.02
CA LEU A 301 -15.15 32.22 3.80
C LEU A 301 -16.29 32.48 4.79
N LYS A 302 -15.97 32.67 6.08
CA LYS A 302 -16.91 32.96 7.18
C LYS A 302 -17.59 34.32 7.02
N VAL A 303 -16.90 35.32 6.46
CA VAL A 303 -17.49 36.62 6.10
C VAL A 303 -18.44 36.45 4.91
N ARG A 304 -18.03 35.74 3.85
CA ARG A 304 -18.89 35.53 2.67
C ARG A 304 -20.17 34.74 2.95
N THR A 305 -20.10 33.67 3.74
CA THR A 305 -21.29 32.89 4.10
C THR A 305 -22.25 33.68 4.98
N LYS A 306 -21.73 34.53 5.89
CA LYS A 306 -22.56 35.50 6.64
C LYS A 306 -23.25 36.54 5.75
N LEU A 307 -22.65 36.86 4.60
CA LEU A 307 -23.21 37.77 3.58
C LEU A 307 -24.10 37.05 2.56
N GLY A 308 -24.49 35.79 2.80
CA GLY A 308 -25.36 35.01 1.91
C GLY A 308 -24.69 34.51 0.62
N TYR A 309 -23.41 34.81 0.40
CA TYR A 309 -22.70 34.29 -0.76
C TYR A 309 -22.28 32.83 -0.51
N PRO A 310 -22.57 31.90 -1.44
CA PRO A 310 -22.04 30.55 -1.33
C PRO A 310 -20.49 30.60 -1.32
N PRO A 311 -19.85 29.62 -0.65
CA PRO A 311 -18.40 29.46 -0.73
C PRO A 311 -18.01 29.33 -2.21
N PRO A 312 -16.92 29.98 -2.68
CA PRO A 312 -16.48 29.81 -4.05
C PRO A 312 -16.20 28.33 -4.29
N THR A 313 -16.91 27.74 -5.25
CA THR A 313 -16.67 26.36 -5.64
C THR A 313 -15.23 26.25 -6.15
N PRO A 314 -14.41 25.32 -5.62
CA PRO A 314 -13.08 25.12 -6.17
C PRO A 314 -13.23 24.75 -7.65
N PRO A 315 -12.48 25.38 -8.57
CA PRO A 315 -12.67 25.19 -10.00
C PRO A 315 -12.52 23.72 -10.37
N SER A 316 -13.54 23.15 -11.01
CA SER A 316 -13.62 21.73 -11.31
C SER A 316 -12.33 21.21 -11.96
N PRO A 317 -11.76 20.09 -11.47
CA PRO A 317 -10.56 19.50 -12.05
C PRO A 317 -10.97 18.76 -13.31
N THR A 318 -11.07 19.47 -14.43
CA THR A 318 -11.48 18.90 -15.72
C THR A 318 -10.35 18.82 -16.72
N VAL A 319 -10.49 17.94 -17.72
CA VAL A 319 -9.57 17.81 -18.86
C VAL A 319 -9.33 19.17 -19.55
N ASN A 320 -10.36 19.98 -19.81
CA ASN A 320 -10.18 21.33 -20.39
C ASN A 320 -9.28 22.23 -19.51
N ARG A 321 -9.40 22.13 -18.18
CA ARG A 321 -8.59 22.93 -17.25
C ARG A 321 -7.13 22.47 -17.23
N LEU A 322 -6.88 21.16 -17.30
CA LEU A 322 -5.52 20.62 -17.40
C LEU A 322 -4.91 20.92 -18.78
N LEU A 323 -5.67 20.76 -19.87
CA LEU A 323 -5.27 21.13 -21.23
C LEU A 323 -4.92 22.62 -21.33
N ALA A 324 -5.63 23.50 -20.60
CA ALA A 324 -5.30 24.93 -20.57
C ALA A 324 -4.00 25.24 -19.80
N PHE A 325 -3.65 24.42 -18.78
CA PHE A 325 -2.34 24.51 -18.14
C PHE A 325 -1.23 23.96 -19.05
N TYR A 326 -1.46 22.81 -19.68
CA TYR A 326 -0.56 22.25 -20.71
C TYR A 326 -0.31 23.25 -21.84
N GLY A 327 -1.35 23.92 -22.37
CA GLY A 327 -1.20 24.91 -23.43
C GLY A 327 -0.30 26.09 -23.03
N LYS A 328 -0.38 26.57 -21.78
CA LYS A 328 0.55 27.57 -21.25
C LYS A 328 1.98 27.07 -21.10
N LEU A 329 2.18 25.79 -20.84
CA LEU A 329 3.52 25.18 -20.81
C LEU A 329 4.06 24.98 -22.22
N ALA A 330 3.26 24.44 -23.14
CA ALA A 330 3.66 24.10 -24.51
C ALA A 330 3.65 25.29 -25.49
N ASP A 331 3.31 26.50 -25.01
CA ASP A 331 3.15 27.71 -25.81
C ASP A 331 2.10 27.57 -26.93
N ARG A 332 1.00 26.85 -26.62
CA ARG A 332 -0.12 26.52 -27.53
C ARG A 332 -1.49 26.93 -26.97
N LYS A 333 -2.41 27.30 -27.86
CA LYS A 333 -3.79 27.68 -27.54
C LYS A 333 -4.66 26.43 -27.30
N PRO A 334 -5.23 26.23 -26.10
CA PRO A 334 -6.19 25.16 -25.86
C PRO A 334 -7.53 25.48 -26.53
N LEU A 335 -8.14 24.50 -27.18
CA LEU A 335 -9.49 24.58 -27.75
C LEU A 335 -10.49 23.74 -26.94
N PRO A 336 -11.79 24.14 -26.87
CA PRO A 336 -12.80 23.40 -26.14
C PRO A 336 -12.97 21.97 -26.67
N SER A 337 -12.87 20.99 -25.78
CA SER A 337 -12.84 19.56 -26.15
C SER A 337 -14.19 18.86 -25.93
N GLY A 338 -15.31 19.57 -26.12
CA GLY A 338 -16.67 19.05 -25.96
C GLY A 338 -16.92 18.36 -24.61
N GLN A 339 -17.57 17.19 -24.64
CA GLN A 339 -17.81 16.36 -23.44
C GLN A 339 -16.53 15.83 -22.80
N ILE A 340 -15.51 15.47 -23.60
CA ILE A 340 -14.21 14.99 -23.10
C ILE A 340 -13.56 16.06 -22.22
N GLY A 341 -13.63 17.32 -22.66
CA GLY A 341 -13.14 18.46 -21.92
C GLY A 341 -13.79 18.69 -20.54
N GLN A 342 -14.95 18.10 -20.27
CA GLN A 342 -15.65 18.17 -18.97
C GLN A 342 -15.39 16.95 -18.06
N GLN A 343 -14.71 15.92 -18.56
CA GLN A 343 -14.33 14.76 -17.75
C GLN A 343 -13.42 15.18 -16.59
N LEU A 344 -13.61 14.55 -15.43
CA LEU A 344 -12.79 14.79 -14.26
C LEU A 344 -11.40 14.17 -14.44
N ILE A 345 -10.37 14.92 -14.03
CA ILE A 345 -8.96 14.54 -14.08
C ILE A 345 -8.39 14.52 -12.65
N SER A 346 -7.43 13.63 -12.39
CA SER A 346 -6.66 13.62 -11.14
C SER A 346 -5.19 13.78 -11.49
N PHE A 347 -4.61 14.92 -11.14
CA PHE A 347 -3.23 15.28 -11.46
C PHE A 347 -2.63 16.10 -10.31
N GLU A 348 -1.56 15.57 -9.71
CA GLU A 348 -0.78 16.26 -8.70
C GLU A 348 0.68 15.82 -8.83
N VAL A 349 1.60 16.78 -8.81
CA VAL A 349 3.04 16.54 -8.83
C VAL A 349 3.57 16.54 -7.41
N LYS A 350 4.41 15.57 -7.06
CA LYS A 350 5.05 15.46 -5.73
C LYS A 350 6.56 15.68 -5.77
N THR A 351 7.19 15.54 -6.94
CA THR A 351 8.63 15.63 -7.17
C THR A 351 8.98 16.76 -8.13
N PRO A 352 10.13 17.44 -8.01
CA PRO A 352 10.53 18.47 -8.97
C PRO A 352 10.71 17.91 -10.39
N LEU A 353 9.98 18.49 -11.35
CA LEU A 353 9.94 18.05 -12.76
C LEU A 353 10.52 19.11 -13.71
N THR A 354 11.18 18.69 -14.79
CA THR A 354 11.52 19.57 -15.92
C THR A 354 10.26 19.94 -16.71
N LYS A 355 10.37 20.92 -17.63
CA LYS A 355 9.27 21.25 -18.58
C LYS A 355 8.83 20.01 -19.38
N ALA A 356 9.78 19.21 -19.87
CA ALA A 356 9.49 18.01 -20.66
C ALA A 356 8.83 16.90 -19.81
N GLU A 357 9.35 16.64 -18.60
CA GLU A 357 8.76 15.68 -17.66
C GLU A 357 7.34 16.09 -17.23
N LEU A 358 7.08 17.40 -17.06
CA LEU A 358 5.74 17.89 -16.69
C LEU A 358 4.74 17.79 -17.85
N LEU A 359 5.15 18.08 -19.09
CA LEU A 359 4.33 17.86 -20.28
C LEU A 359 4.01 16.36 -20.44
N TYR A 360 5.02 15.50 -20.32
CA TYR A 360 4.86 14.04 -20.33
C TYR A 360 3.89 13.56 -19.25
N ALA A 361 4.04 14.02 -18.00
CA ALA A 361 3.18 13.61 -16.90
C ALA A 361 1.70 13.91 -17.19
N ILE A 362 1.41 15.08 -17.79
CA ILE A 362 0.06 15.47 -18.20
C ILE A 362 -0.46 14.55 -19.33
N GLU A 363 0.34 14.31 -20.36
CA GLU A 363 -0.02 13.43 -21.48
C GLU A 363 -0.28 11.99 -21.02
N ALA A 364 0.58 11.45 -20.16
CA ALA A 364 0.42 10.12 -19.59
C ALA A 364 -0.83 10.01 -18.71
N THR A 365 -1.11 10.98 -17.83
CA THR A 365 -2.35 10.98 -17.01
C THR A 365 -3.61 11.06 -17.88
N LEU A 366 -3.60 11.81 -18.98
CA LEU A 366 -4.71 11.83 -19.95
C LEU A 366 -4.83 10.48 -20.69
N ALA A 367 -3.70 9.88 -21.10
CA ALA A 367 -3.69 8.60 -21.80
C ALA A 367 -4.28 7.47 -20.94
N LEU A 368 -4.02 7.47 -19.62
CA LEU A 368 -4.63 6.55 -18.65
C LEU A 368 -6.16 6.68 -18.55
N GLN A 369 -6.75 7.80 -19.00
CA GLN A 369 -8.20 7.98 -19.13
C GLN A 369 -8.75 7.71 -20.55
N GLY A 370 -7.91 7.24 -21.47
CA GLY A 370 -8.28 7.10 -22.88
C GLY A 370 -8.43 8.44 -23.59
N VAL A 371 -7.68 9.47 -23.17
CA VAL A 371 -7.66 10.82 -23.75
C VAL A 371 -6.26 11.14 -24.28
N ARG A 372 -6.17 11.81 -25.43
CA ARG A 372 -4.91 12.30 -26.03
C ARG A 372 -4.99 13.78 -26.33
N ILE A 373 -3.85 14.46 -26.36
CA ILE A 373 -3.74 15.84 -26.84
C ILE A 373 -3.40 15.78 -28.33
N GLU A 374 -4.26 16.34 -29.18
CA GLU A 374 -4.08 16.41 -30.63
C GLU A 374 -3.86 17.86 -31.09
N PRO A 375 -2.86 18.13 -31.96
CA PRO A 375 -2.72 19.42 -32.61
C PRO A 375 -3.86 19.64 -33.60
N VAL A 376 -4.54 20.78 -33.49
CA VAL A 376 -5.57 21.20 -34.45
C VAL A 376 -4.94 22.04 -35.56
N ASP A 377 -3.91 22.82 -35.22
CA ASP A 377 -3.07 23.58 -36.13
C ASP A 377 -1.67 23.76 -35.50
N ALA A 378 -0.79 24.54 -36.13
CA ALA A 378 0.59 24.76 -35.65
C ALA A 378 0.68 25.43 -34.26
N LYS A 379 -0.38 26.09 -33.79
CA LYS A 379 -0.45 26.85 -32.53
C LYS A 379 -1.57 26.37 -31.60
N SER A 380 -2.52 25.56 -32.04
CA SER A 380 -3.69 25.13 -31.25
C SER A 380 -3.74 23.63 -30.97
N ILE A 381 -4.30 23.25 -29.82
CA ILE A 381 -4.46 21.86 -29.37
C ILE A 381 -5.87 21.61 -28.84
N ARG A 382 -6.35 20.37 -28.95
CA ARG A 382 -7.59 19.88 -28.30
C ARG A 382 -7.35 18.51 -27.66
N ALA A 383 -8.21 18.13 -26.72
CA ALA A 383 -8.27 16.78 -26.19
C ALA A 383 -9.24 15.92 -27.03
N GLU A 384 -8.81 14.72 -27.40
CA GLU A 384 -9.60 13.72 -28.13
C GLU A 384 -9.60 12.38 -27.42
N ARG A 385 -10.54 11.50 -27.78
CA ARG A 385 -10.55 10.12 -27.28
C ARG A 385 -9.50 9.31 -28.03
N LEU A 386 -8.77 8.46 -27.31
CA LEU A 386 -7.89 7.45 -27.89
C LEU A 386 -8.75 6.38 -28.58
N SER A 387 -8.64 6.29 -29.91
CA SER A 387 -9.25 5.23 -30.69
C SER A 387 -8.49 3.91 -30.49
N PRO A 388 -9.16 2.79 -30.17
CA PRO A 388 -8.50 1.48 -30.07
C PRO A 388 -8.08 1.00 -31.47
N GLY A 389 -6.83 1.28 -31.85
CA GLY A 389 -6.26 0.85 -33.13
C GLY A 389 -5.08 1.68 -33.63
N THR A 390 -4.96 2.94 -33.22
CA THR A 390 -3.85 3.79 -33.69
C THR A 390 -2.57 3.50 -32.90
N LYS A 391 -1.68 2.69 -33.50
CA LYS A 391 -0.30 2.55 -33.01
C LYS A 391 0.33 3.94 -32.87
N SER A 392 1.03 4.18 -31.77
CA SER A 392 1.68 5.46 -31.47
C SER A 392 2.79 5.78 -32.47
N GLN A 393 2.43 6.41 -33.59
CA GLN A 393 3.34 7.11 -34.49
C GLN A 393 3.41 8.59 -34.07
N THR A 394 4.04 8.85 -32.93
CA THR A 394 4.49 10.20 -32.57
C THR A 394 6.02 10.21 -32.59
N GLY A 395 6.56 10.09 -33.80
CA GLY A 395 8.00 10.06 -34.04
C GLY A 395 8.33 10.54 -35.45
N SER A 396 9.30 11.46 -35.54
CA SER A 396 9.88 12.02 -36.77
C SER A 396 9.02 12.99 -37.59
N LYS A 397 9.13 14.28 -37.25
CA LYS A 397 9.72 15.28 -38.16
C LYS A 397 10.10 16.58 -37.43
N ILE A 398 11.28 16.56 -36.83
CA ILE A 398 12.11 17.77 -36.69
C ILE A 398 13.43 17.43 -37.38
N THR A 399 13.42 17.55 -38.71
CA THR A 399 14.63 17.54 -39.54
C THR A 399 14.93 19.00 -39.83
N GLY A 400 16.13 19.46 -39.48
CA GLY A 400 16.50 20.86 -39.70
C GLY A 400 16.72 21.21 -41.17
N GLN A 401 16.43 22.45 -41.50
CA GLN A 401 17.28 23.34 -42.32
C GLN A 401 17.34 24.69 -41.61
#